data_AF-A0A929U4Z9-F1
#
_entry.id   AF-A0A929U4Z9-F1
#
_cell.length_a   1.000
_cell.length_b   1.000
_cell.length_c   1.000
_cell.angle_alpha   90.00
_cell.angle_beta   90.00
_cell.angle_gamma   90.00
#
_symmetry.space_group_name_H-M   'P 1'
#
loop_
_entity.id
_entity.type
_entity.pdbx_description
1 polymer ?
#
loop_
_entity_poly.entity_id
_entity_poly.type
_entity_poly.pdbx_seq_one_letter_code
_entity_poly.pdbx_strand_id
1 'polypeptide(L)'
;MNVKSEKVFYEKEVNEALATVDAECILWGEDLYDMKVVLYPKKIALIPGYEEKKNDLVNAALVYFDFSREQYIKSSIVRFDWERNIIYIAEKNFNAIWRYLRRSVDLGIRIQKENGAELPVEVAEDVVDLFLLQKKGSEAVIRGGQLKHVAREIPEEEKLAQGRKQSLLDQRKYKYFYGADGDVFHDKDCEYIKEIAPESFMASDHMPEGLKPCKKCKRRMFLREACSPYVKQIPYVDQLLSRGGIMDLHLERFVYEEGLKFKVDHADELTVKGREDTWIIKGFDKNYLSLWHNNYVKTAPRERYITQGFHNQKMNGKKLYSLLEYVCGYTFDKHLAAEDRAEQARLEEIKAEEERIKRESSLIYRIKAFWKRLLMLIFPE
;
A
#
# COMPACT_ATOMS: atom_id res chain seq x y z
N MET A 1 47.80 -17.41 -42.87
CA MET A 1 48.64 -17.66 -41.67
C MET A 1 47.85 -18.63 -40.82
N ASN A 2 48.41 -19.76 -40.35
CA ASN A 2 47.67 -20.62 -39.40
C ASN A 2 47.32 -19.80 -38.17
N VAL A 3 46.04 -19.45 -38.01
CA VAL A 3 45.54 -18.86 -36.76
C VAL A 3 45.61 -19.95 -35.71
N LYS A 4 46.41 -19.74 -34.67
CA LYS A 4 46.69 -20.76 -33.65
C LYS A 4 45.83 -20.50 -32.42
N SER A 5 45.24 -21.57 -31.89
CA SER A 5 44.40 -21.56 -30.67
C SER A 5 45.24 -21.22 -29.43
N GLU A 6 44.70 -20.33 -28.59
CA GLU A 6 45.26 -19.96 -27.28
C GLU A 6 45.20 -21.14 -26.30
N LYS A 7 44.11 -21.92 -26.32
CA LYS A 7 43.93 -23.11 -25.49
C LYS A 7 45.03 -24.14 -25.76
N VAL A 8 45.30 -24.45 -27.02
CA VAL A 8 46.37 -25.41 -27.38
C VAL A 8 47.75 -24.96 -26.87
N PHE A 9 48.01 -23.65 -26.80
CA PHE A 9 49.29 -23.13 -26.37
C PHE A 9 49.44 -22.96 -24.86
N TYR A 10 48.39 -22.55 -24.18
CA TYR A 10 48.46 -22.07 -22.79
C TYR A 10 47.68 -22.94 -21.81
N GLU A 11 47.06 -24.05 -22.26
CA GLU A 11 46.26 -24.93 -21.39
C GLU A 11 47.02 -25.38 -20.15
N LYS A 12 48.29 -25.77 -20.30
CA LYS A 12 49.09 -26.22 -19.16
C LYS A 12 49.31 -25.09 -18.14
N GLU A 13 49.76 -23.92 -18.60
CA GLU A 13 50.03 -22.77 -17.75
C GLU A 13 48.76 -22.22 -17.11
N VAL A 14 47.63 -22.26 -17.82
CA VAL A 14 46.32 -21.85 -17.30
C VAL A 14 45.85 -22.84 -16.21
N ASN A 15 45.96 -24.14 -16.45
CA ASN A 15 45.60 -25.15 -15.45
C ASN A 15 46.47 -25.02 -14.18
N GLU A 16 47.77 -24.76 -14.33
CA GLU A 16 48.68 -24.51 -13.20
C GLU A 16 48.31 -23.21 -12.47
N ALA A 17 48.04 -22.12 -13.21
CA ALA A 17 47.68 -20.82 -12.63
C ALA A 17 46.32 -20.83 -11.91
N LEU A 18 45.40 -21.71 -12.30
CA LEU A 18 44.05 -21.82 -11.75
C LEU A 18 43.86 -23.02 -10.83
N ALA A 19 44.91 -23.79 -10.52
CA ALA A 19 44.82 -25.01 -9.71
C ALA A 19 44.21 -24.81 -8.31
N THR A 20 44.29 -23.59 -7.76
CA THR A 20 43.76 -23.22 -6.44
C THR A 20 42.49 -22.37 -6.50
N VAL A 21 41.98 -22.10 -7.70
CA VAL A 21 40.81 -21.25 -7.91
C VAL A 21 39.54 -22.08 -7.71
N ASP A 22 38.63 -21.56 -6.88
CA ASP A 22 37.31 -22.16 -6.64
C ASP A 22 36.38 -21.90 -7.85
N ALA A 23 36.53 -22.74 -8.88
CA ALA A 23 35.71 -22.74 -10.09
C ALA A 23 35.43 -24.16 -10.55
N GLU A 24 34.21 -24.39 -11.03
CA GLU A 24 33.73 -25.68 -11.53
C GLU A 24 34.18 -25.94 -12.98
N CYS A 25 34.44 -24.88 -13.74
CA CYS A 25 34.98 -24.98 -15.10
C CYS A 25 35.84 -23.76 -15.49
N ILE A 26 36.62 -23.94 -16.55
CA ILE A 26 37.45 -22.90 -17.16
C ILE A 26 36.81 -22.49 -18.48
N LEU A 27 36.54 -21.19 -18.63
CA LEU A 27 36.00 -20.60 -19.85
C LEU A 27 37.12 -19.86 -20.58
N TRP A 28 37.34 -20.22 -21.84
CA TRP A 28 38.33 -19.61 -22.71
C TRP A 28 37.68 -18.52 -23.54
N GLY A 29 38.35 -17.37 -23.67
CA GLY A 29 37.85 -16.28 -24.50
C GLY A 29 37.62 -16.71 -25.96
N GLU A 30 38.47 -17.60 -26.50
CA GLU A 30 38.32 -18.12 -27.86
C GLU A 30 37.14 -19.09 -28.04
N ASP A 31 36.53 -19.59 -26.97
CA ASP A 31 35.36 -20.48 -27.01
C ASP A 31 34.04 -19.69 -26.88
N LEU A 32 34.07 -18.35 -26.84
CA LEU A 32 32.86 -17.53 -26.59
C LEU A 32 32.07 -17.16 -27.85
N TYR A 33 32.49 -17.59 -29.04
CA TYR A 33 31.89 -17.18 -30.32
C TYR A 33 30.43 -17.63 -30.50
N ASP A 34 29.97 -18.63 -29.76
CA ASP A 34 28.59 -19.15 -29.74
C ASP A 34 27.90 -18.97 -28.38
N MET A 35 28.53 -18.22 -27.47
CA MET A 35 28.03 -17.92 -26.14
C MET A 35 27.51 -16.50 -26.03
N LYS A 36 26.75 -16.23 -24.95
CA LYS A 36 26.21 -14.91 -24.66
C LYS A 36 26.76 -14.36 -23.35
N VAL A 37 27.36 -13.17 -23.37
CA VAL A 37 27.87 -12.45 -22.20
C VAL A 37 26.85 -11.41 -21.74
N VAL A 38 26.08 -11.73 -20.72
CA VAL A 38 25.05 -10.85 -20.16
C VAL A 38 25.62 -9.99 -19.03
N LEU A 39 25.47 -8.67 -19.15
CA LEU A 39 25.91 -7.73 -18.13
C LEU A 39 24.81 -7.40 -17.14
N TYR A 40 25.13 -7.27 -15.84
CA TYR A 40 24.16 -6.88 -14.81
C TYR A 40 24.66 -5.69 -13.95
N PRO A 41 23.77 -4.74 -13.57
CA PRO A 41 24.19 -3.46 -13.00
C PRO A 41 24.47 -3.49 -11.49
N LYS A 42 23.84 -4.41 -10.75
CA LYS A 42 23.92 -4.46 -9.28
C LYS A 42 24.34 -5.85 -8.80
N LYS A 43 23.37 -6.65 -8.36
CA LYS A 43 23.56 -8.01 -7.87
C LYS A 43 22.98 -8.97 -8.89
N ILE A 44 23.63 -10.11 -9.08
CA ILE A 44 23.11 -11.17 -9.96
C ILE A 44 21.72 -11.65 -9.50
N ALA A 45 21.44 -11.60 -8.20
CA ALA A 45 20.14 -11.96 -7.62
C ALA A 45 18.96 -11.07 -8.05
N LEU A 46 19.23 -9.92 -8.68
CA LEU A 46 18.21 -8.99 -9.18
C LEU A 46 17.91 -9.18 -10.68
N ILE A 47 18.54 -10.16 -11.33
CA ILE A 47 18.28 -10.46 -12.73
C ILE A 47 16.89 -11.12 -12.85
N PRO A 48 16.07 -10.75 -13.86
CA PRO A 48 14.80 -11.43 -14.12
C PRO A 48 14.96 -12.96 -14.23
N GLY A 49 14.08 -13.71 -13.57
CA GLY A 49 14.12 -15.17 -13.52
C GLY A 49 15.29 -15.76 -12.72
N TYR A 50 16.01 -14.97 -11.91
CA TYR A 50 17.14 -15.48 -11.11
C TYR A 50 16.75 -16.63 -10.18
N GLU A 51 15.62 -16.51 -9.47
CA GLU A 51 15.19 -17.52 -8.50
C GLU A 51 14.97 -18.91 -9.13
N GLU A 52 14.57 -18.96 -10.39
CA GLU A 52 14.31 -20.19 -11.14
C GLU A 52 15.61 -20.88 -11.57
N LYS A 53 16.65 -20.11 -11.92
CA LYS A 53 17.92 -20.63 -12.47
C LYS A 53 19.09 -20.65 -11.50
N LYS A 54 18.95 -20.09 -10.29
CA LYS A 54 20.08 -19.90 -9.37
C LYS A 54 20.82 -21.18 -8.99
N ASN A 55 20.13 -22.32 -8.99
CA ASN A 55 20.70 -23.62 -8.65
C ASN A 55 21.51 -24.23 -9.80
N ASP A 56 21.30 -23.73 -11.03
CA ASP A 56 21.98 -24.19 -12.24
C ASP A 56 23.19 -23.32 -12.60
N LEU A 57 23.41 -22.22 -11.85
CA LEU A 57 24.51 -21.29 -12.07
C LEU A 57 25.78 -21.72 -11.33
N VAL A 58 26.78 -22.12 -12.10
CA VAL A 58 28.08 -22.54 -11.59
C VAL A 58 29.08 -21.37 -11.48
N ASN A 59 30.09 -21.52 -10.62
CA ASN A 59 31.25 -20.62 -10.65
C ASN A 59 32.20 -21.06 -11.78
N ALA A 60 32.53 -20.16 -12.69
CA ALA A 60 33.46 -20.43 -13.78
C ALA A 60 34.64 -19.45 -13.76
N ALA A 61 35.83 -19.94 -14.07
CA ALA A 61 37.03 -19.12 -14.24
C ALA A 61 37.13 -18.66 -15.70
N LEU A 62 36.78 -17.40 -15.96
CA LEU A 62 36.90 -16.80 -17.28
C LEU A 62 38.32 -16.30 -17.51
N VAL A 63 39.02 -16.88 -18.49
CA VAL A 63 40.44 -16.62 -18.77
C VAL A 63 40.62 -15.60 -19.88
N TYR A 64 41.58 -14.71 -19.71
CA TYR A 64 41.98 -13.71 -20.69
C TYR A 64 43.45 -13.32 -20.51
N PHE A 65 44.07 -12.79 -21.57
CA PHE A 65 45.50 -12.56 -21.60
C PHE A 65 45.88 -11.08 -21.67
N ASP A 66 46.78 -10.66 -20.77
CA ASP A 66 47.48 -9.37 -20.82
C ASP A 66 48.96 -9.57 -21.16
N PHE A 67 49.25 -9.77 -22.45
CA PHE A 67 50.61 -9.93 -22.97
C PHE A 67 51.53 -8.70 -22.79
N SER A 68 51.04 -7.59 -22.22
CA SER A 68 51.89 -6.44 -21.88
C SER A 68 52.62 -6.59 -20.54
N ARG A 69 52.32 -7.65 -19.78
CA ARG A 69 52.89 -7.91 -18.44
C ARG A 69 53.57 -9.27 -18.39
N GLU A 70 54.51 -9.42 -17.45
CA GLU A 70 55.17 -10.71 -17.18
C GLU A 70 54.16 -11.78 -16.71
N GLN A 71 53.22 -11.42 -15.84
CA GLN A 71 52.09 -12.28 -15.48
C GLN A 71 50.92 -12.03 -16.45
N TYR A 72 51.04 -12.62 -17.64
CA TYR A 72 50.11 -12.40 -18.76
C TYR A 72 48.80 -13.17 -18.65
N ILE A 73 48.75 -14.27 -17.89
CA ILE A 73 47.50 -15.02 -17.65
C ILE A 73 46.68 -14.29 -16.58
N LYS A 74 45.43 -13.97 -16.90
CA LYS A 74 44.45 -13.38 -15.98
C LYS A 74 43.17 -14.20 -15.99
N SER A 75 42.45 -14.16 -14.88
CA SER A 75 41.14 -14.77 -14.76
C SER A 75 40.20 -13.95 -13.89
N SER A 76 38.90 -14.14 -14.09
CA SER A 76 37.85 -13.63 -13.21
C SER A 76 36.83 -14.72 -12.94
N ILE A 77 36.38 -14.84 -11.69
CA ILE A 77 35.26 -15.72 -11.36
C ILE A 77 33.96 -15.06 -11.82
N VAL A 78 33.25 -15.76 -12.68
CA VAL A 78 31.96 -15.37 -13.26
C VAL A 78 30.91 -16.45 -12.98
N ARG A 79 29.64 -16.12 -13.20
CA ARG A 79 28.56 -17.10 -13.13
C ARG A 79 28.23 -17.60 -14.52
N PHE A 80 28.09 -18.90 -14.66
CA PHE A 80 27.86 -19.55 -15.95
C PHE A 80 26.63 -20.44 -15.90
N ASP A 81 25.84 -20.38 -16.97
CA ASP A 81 24.64 -21.17 -17.20
C ASP A 81 24.94 -22.13 -18.37
N TRP A 82 25.13 -23.42 -18.04
CA TRP A 82 25.46 -24.47 -19.00
C TRP A 82 24.35 -24.71 -20.02
N GLU A 83 23.09 -24.65 -19.59
CA GLU A 83 21.95 -24.98 -20.43
C GLU A 83 21.77 -23.92 -21.53
N ARG A 84 22.02 -22.65 -21.19
CA ARG A 84 21.81 -21.51 -22.09
C ARG A 84 23.07 -20.95 -22.73
N ASN A 85 24.25 -21.47 -22.37
CA ASN A 85 25.55 -20.91 -22.75
C ASN A 85 25.67 -19.41 -22.44
N ILE A 86 25.23 -19.01 -21.23
CA ILE A 86 25.25 -17.61 -20.79
C ILE A 86 26.28 -17.38 -19.69
N ILE A 87 27.13 -16.38 -19.90
CA ILE A 87 28.09 -15.88 -18.92
C ILE A 87 27.57 -14.57 -18.33
N TYR A 88 27.50 -14.48 -17.02
CA TYR A 88 27.06 -13.28 -16.32
C TYR A 88 28.25 -12.50 -15.74
N ILE A 89 28.43 -11.26 -16.21
CA ILE A 89 29.50 -10.36 -15.74
C ILE A 89 28.89 -9.11 -15.09
N ALA A 90 29.40 -8.73 -13.92
CA ALA A 90 28.99 -7.48 -13.28
C ALA A 90 29.45 -6.28 -14.13
N GLU A 91 28.56 -5.31 -14.34
CA GLU A 91 28.81 -4.08 -15.13
C GLU A 91 30.14 -3.41 -14.74
N LYS A 92 30.38 -3.28 -13.43
CA LYS A 92 31.59 -2.65 -12.87
C LYS A 92 32.91 -3.33 -13.25
N ASN A 93 32.89 -4.63 -13.56
CA ASN A 93 34.07 -5.42 -13.88
C ASN A 93 34.27 -5.54 -15.40
N PHE A 94 33.22 -5.33 -16.18
CA PHE A 94 33.20 -5.64 -17.62
C PHE A 94 34.34 -4.96 -18.39
N ASN A 95 34.49 -3.63 -18.28
CA ASN A 95 35.52 -2.91 -19.05
C ASN A 95 36.96 -3.38 -18.77
N ALA A 96 37.25 -3.82 -17.54
CA ALA A 96 38.57 -4.32 -17.16
C ALA A 96 38.85 -5.69 -17.78
N ILE A 97 37.84 -6.57 -17.81
CA ILE A 97 37.92 -7.90 -18.42
C ILE A 97 37.93 -7.79 -19.94
N TRP A 98 36.95 -7.07 -20.51
CA TRP A 98 36.69 -6.96 -21.95
C TRP A 98 37.87 -6.41 -22.74
N ARG A 99 38.63 -5.48 -22.16
CA ARG A 99 39.86 -4.92 -22.76
C ARG A 99 40.83 -6.01 -23.26
N TYR A 100 40.91 -7.13 -22.55
CA TYR A 100 41.80 -8.24 -22.87
C TYR A 100 41.04 -9.37 -23.54
N LEU A 101 39.89 -9.74 -22.98
CA LEU A 101 39.05 -10.84 -23.45
C LEU A 101 38.63 -10.69 -24.91
N ARG A 102 38.31 -9.46 -25.36
CA ARG A 102 37.85 -9.19 -26.73
C ARG A 102 38.78 -9.81 -27.79
N ARG A 103 40.09 -9.75 -27.59
CA ARG A 103 41.08 -10.28 -28.55
C ARG A 103 41.01 -11.81 -28.67
N SER A 104 40.77 -12.50 -27.56
CA SER A 104 40.56 -13.94 -27.55
C SER A 104 39.23 -14.31 -28.23
N VAL A 105 38.16 -13.53 -28.02
CA VAL A 105 36.88 -13.73 -28.72
C VAL A 105 37.05 -13.53 -30.23
N ASP A 106 37.71 -12.44 -30.65
CA ASP A 106 38.03 -12.17 -32.06
C ASP A 106 38.95 -13.25 -32.66
N LEU A 107 39.81 -13.89 -31.86
CA LEU A 107 40.60 -15.04 -32.29
C LEU A 107 39.71 -16.27 -32.54
N GLY A 108 38.83 -16.61 -31.60
CA GLY A 108 37.88 -17.72 -31.73
C GLY A 108 36.98 -17.61 -32.96
N ILE A 109 36.38 -16.43 -33.17
CA ILE A 109 35.57 -16.12 -34.36
C ILE A 109 36.37 -16.38 -35.65
N ARG A 110 37.64 -15.93 -35.71
CA ARG A 110 38.49 -16.15 -36.89
C ARG A 110 38.82 -17.62 -37.11
N ILE A 111 39.18 -18.36 -36.06
CA ILE A 111 39.47 -19.80 -36.14
C ILE A 111 38.26 -20.54 -36.73
N GLN A 112 37.06 -20.27 -36.22
CA GLN A 112 35.86 -20.95 -36.68
C GLN A 112 35.46 -20.56 -38.12
N LYS A 113 35.62 -19.28 -38.49
CA LYS A 113 35.42 -18.83 -39.89
C LYS A 113 36.42 -19.49 -40.85
N GLU A 114 37.69 -19.64 -40.46
CA GLU A 114 38.70 -20.35 -41.28
C GLU A 114 38.37 -21.84 -41.43
N ASN A 115 37.74 -22.44 -40.41
CA ASN A 115 37.24 -23.82 -40.45
C ASN A 115 35.91 -23.98 -41.22
N GLY A 116 35.35 -22.89 -41.77
CA GLY A 116 34.13 -22.91 -42.57
C GLY A 116 32.83 -22.99 -41.75
N ALA A 117 32.86 -22.67 -40.45
CA ALA A 117 31.66 -22.64 -39.62
C ALA A 117 30.83 -21.37 -39.87
N GLU A 118 29.50 -21.53 -39.93
CA GLU A 118 28.56 -20.41 -39.84
C GLU A 118 28.39 -20.03 -38.37
N LEU A 119 28.59 -18.74 -38.04
CA LEU A 119 28.57 -18.23 -36.67
C LEU A 119 27.39 -17.28 -36.46
N PRO A 120 26.82 -17.23 -35.24
CA PRO A 120 25.76 -16.28 -34.88
C PRO A 120 26.28 -14.84 -34.68
N VAL A 121 27.59 -14.64 -34.72
CA VAL A 121 28.29 -13.37 -34.43
C VAL A 121 29.28 -13.03 -35.54
N GLU A 122 29.42 -11.74 -35.82
CA GLU A 122 30.36 -11.23 -36.82
C GLU A 122 31.62 -10.64 -36.17
N VAL A 123 31.43 -9.91 -35.07
CA VAL A 123 32.48 -9.25 -34.29
C VAL A 123 32.38 -9.65 -32.81
N ALA A 124 33.49 -9.53 -32.05
CA ALA A 124 33.46 -9.88 -30.63
C ALA A 124 32.36 -9.17 -29.84
N GLU A 125 32.03 -7.91 -30.14
CA GLU A 125 30.96 -7.19 -29.44
C GLU A 125 29.58 -7.84 -29.53
N ASP A 126 29.30 -8.65 -30.55
CA ASP A 126 27.99 -9.27 -30.76
C ASP A 126 27.66 -10.33 -29.69
N VAL A 127 28.67 -10.88 -29.01
CA VAL A 127 28.44 -11.82 -27.90
C VAL A 127 27.88 -11.11 -26.66
N VAL A 128 27.95 -9.77 -26.57
CA VAL A 128 27.63 -9.01 -25.36
C VAL A 128 26.18 -8.52 -25.36
N ASP A 129 25.42 -8.89 -24.33
CA ASP A 129 24.05 -8.45 -24.11
C ASP A 129 23.96 -7.35 -23.05
N LEU A 130 23.45 -6.20 -23.48
CA LEU A 130 23.29 -4.98 -22.69
C LEU A 130 21.84 -4.74 -22.22
N PHE A 131 20.91 -5.67 -22.48
CA PHE A 131 19.48 -5.53 -22.21
C PHE A 131 19.19 -5.15 -20.74
N LEU A 132 19.92 -5.76 -19.80
CA LEU A 132 19.75 -5.51 -18.36
C LEU A 132 20.40 -4.19 -17.88
N LEU A 133 21.12 -3.48 -18.75
CA LEU A 133 21.78 -2.22 -18.42
C LEU A 133 21.01 -0.98 -18.90
N GLN A 134 19.88 -1.16 -19.56
CA GLN A 134 19.04 -0.05 -20.03
C GLN A 134 18.49 0.76 -18.85
N LYS A 135 18.75 2.07 -18.83
CA LYS A 135 18.34 2.99 -17.77
C LYS A 135 17.43 4.08 -18.35
N LYS A 136 16.56 4.68 -17.52
CA LYS A 136 15.73 5.82 -17.94
C LYS A 136 16.65 7.01 -18.31
N GLY A 137 16.53 7.50 -19.54
CA GLY A 137 17.32 8.62 -20.06
C GLY A 137 18.75 8.29 -20.50
N SER A 138 19.20 7.03 -20.43
CA SER A 138 20.51 6.63 -20.95
C SER A 138 20.51 5.19 -21.45
N GLU A 139 21.13 4.96 -22.60
CA GLU A 139 21.33 3.62 -23.15
C GLU A 139 22.77 3.15 -22.93
N ALA A 140 22.92 1.86 -22.66
CA ALA A 140 24.22 1.20 -22.57
C ALA A 140 24.67 0.80 -23.98
N VAL A 141 25.88 1.21 -24.37
CA VAL A 141 26.48 0.91 -25.68
C VAL A 141 27.95 0.54 -25.53
N ILE A 142 28.47 -0.32 -26.42
CA ILE A 142 29.92 -0.54 -26.54
C ILE A 142 30.45 0.41 -27.62
N ARG A 143 31.23 1.42 -27.23
CA ARG A 143 31.86 2.37 -28.16
C ARG A 143 33.37 2.42 -27.94
N GLY A 144 34.13 2.09 -28.99
CA GLY A 144 35.58 2.01 -28.91
C GLY A 144 36.07 0.88 -28.01
N GLY A 145 35.37 -0.25 -27.99
CA GLY A 145 35.70 -1.42 -27.15
C GLY A 145 35.47 -1.20 -25.65
N GLN A 146 34.65 -0.22 -25.27
CA GLN A 146 34.29 0.05 -23.87
C GLN A 146 32.78 0.22 -23.74
N LEU A 147 32.22 -0.37 -22.68
CA LEU A 147 30.87 -0.08 -22.22
C LEU A 147 30.79 1.37 -21.74
N LYS A 148 29.85 2.12 -22.32
CA LYS A 148 29.52 3.51 -21.98
C LYS A 148 28.00 3.66 -21.85
N HIS A 149 27.57 4.56 -20.97
CA HIS A 149 26.18 5.03 -20.93
C HIS A 149 26.11 6.34 -21.69
N VAL A 150 25.35 6.37 -22.79
CA VAL A 150 25.12 7.59 -23.55
C VAL A 150 23.72 8.12 -23.23
N ALA A 151 23.61 9.44 -23.07
CA ALA A 151 22.33 10.07 -22.86
C ALA A 151 21.42 9.76 -24.05
N ARG A 152 20.26 9.19 -23.77
CA ARG A 152 19.23 8.99 -24.78
C ARG A 152 18.43 10.28 -24.86
N GLU A 153 18.23 10.80 -26.06
CA GLU A 153 17.25 11.88 -26.25
C GLU A 153 15.88 11.33 -25.84
N ILE A 154 15.37 11.87 -24.72
CA ILE A 154 14.02 11.55 -24.25
C ILE A 154 13.06 12.25 -25.21
N PRO A 155 12.16 11.50 -25.89
CA PRO A 155 11.18 12.08 -26.79
C PRO A 155 10.38 13.19 -26.10
N GLU A 156 10.03 14.25 -26.84
CA GLU A 156 9.24 15.37 -26.26
C GLU A 156 7.92 14.90 -25.65
N GLU A 157 7.29 13.87 -26.22
CA GLU A 157 6.08 13.26 -25.67
C GLU A 157 6.29 12.68 -24.26
N GLU A 158 7.42 11.99 -24.03
CA GLU A 158 7.76 11.43 -22.72
C GLU A 158 8.05 12.55 -21.72
N LYS A 159 8.73 13.62 -22.13
CA LYS A 159 8.95 14.81 -21.29
C LYS A 159 7.62 15.46 -20.88
N LEU A 160 6.71 15.64 -21.83
CA LEU A 160 5.39 16.23 -21.58
C LEU A 160 4.57 15.35 -20.63
N ALA A 161 4.57 14.03 -20.82
CA ALA A 161 3.88 13.08 -19.94
C ALA A 161 4.42 13.12 -18.51
N GLN A 162 5.76 13.15 -18.35
CA GLN A 162 6.39 13.30 -17.04
C GLN A 162 6.04 14.64 -16.38
N GLY A 163 6.08 15.75 -17.14
CA GLY A 163 5.70 17.07 -16.67
C GLY A 163 4.24 17.13 -16.20
N ARG A 164 3.32 16.52 -16.95
CA ARG A 164 1.91 16.38 -16.56
C ARG A 164 1.75 15.59 -15.26
N LYS A 165 2.40 14.43 -15.13
CA LYS A 165 2.36 13.61 -13.91
C LYS A 165 2.84 14.41 -12.69
N GLN A 166 3.94 15.14 -12.82
CA GLN A 166 4.46 15.99 -11.74
C GLN A 166 3.48 17.12 -11.39
N SER A 167 2.90 17.80 -12.38
CA SER A 167 1.89 18.84 -12.17
C SER A 167 0.66 18.31 -11.41
N LEU A 168 0.18 17.10 -11.73
CA LEU A 168 -0.94 16.46 -11.03
C LEU A 168 -0.58 16.18 -9.56
N LEU A 169 0.63 15.72 -9.27
CA LEU A 169 1.09 15.48 -7.90
C LEU A 169 1.22 16.77 -7.07
N ASP A 170 1.63 17.87 -7.69
CA ASP A 170 1.88 19.13 -6.99
C ASP A 170 0.59 19.90 -6.65
N GLN A 171 -0.48 19.67 -7.42
CA GLN A 171 -1.78 20.28 -7.17
C GLN A 171 -2.45 19.75 -5.89
N ARG A 172 -2.49 20.60 -4.85
CA ARG A 172 -3.03 20.26 -3.52
C ARG A 172 -4.51 19.82 -3.51
N LYS A 173 -5.30 20.21 -4.52
CA LYS A 173 -6.72 19.84 -4.59
C LYS A 173 -6.94 18.34 -4.83
N TYR A 174 -6.00 17.68 -5.52
CA TYR A 174 -6.13 16.26 -5.81
C TYR A 174 -5.76 15.43 -4.59
N LYS A 175 -6.63 14.49 -4.26
CA LYS A 175 -6.51 13.59 -3.10
C LYS A 175 -6.22 12.15 -3.52
N TYR A 176 -6.68 11.75 -4.69
CA TYR A 176 -6.63 10.38 -5.18
C TYR A 176 -5.88 10.31 -6.51
N PHE A 177 -5.03 9.30 -6.68
CA PHE A 177 -4.16 9.13 -7.84
C PHE A 177 -4.27 7.71 -8.38
N TYR A 178 -4.36 7.54 -9.69
CA TYR A 178 -4.62 6.25 -10.33
C TYR A 178 -4.13 6.23 -11.78
N GLY A 179 -4.03 5.04 -12.36
CA GLY A 179 -3.83 4.88 -13.81
C GLY A 179 -5.17 4.85 -14.53
N ALA A 180 -5.22 5.41 -15.75
CA ALA A 180 -6.43 5.41 -16.59
C ALA A 180 -7.01 4.00 -16.80
N ASP A 181 -6.13 3.02 -17.01
CA ASP A 181 -6.51 1.60 -17.21
C ASP A 181 -6.42 0.77 -15.92
N GLY A 182 -6.18 1.42 -14.77
CA GLY A 182 -6.05 0.76 -13.48
C GLY A 182 -7.39 0.51 -12.81
N ASP A 183 -7.44 -0.46 -11.88
CA ASP A 183 -8.62 -0.74 -11.05
C ASP A 183 -8.47 -0.24 -9.59
N VAL A 184 -7.33 0.40 -9.29
CA VAL A 184 -6.98 0.83 -7.93
C VAL A 184 -6.54 2.29 -7.90
N PHE A 185 -7.01 3.01 -6.88
CA PHE A 185 -6.56 4.37 -6.57
C PHE A 185 -5.74 4.46 -5.27
N HIS A 186 -4.88 5.47 -5.21
CA HIS A 186 -3.84 5.62 -4.20
C HIS A 186 -3.84 7.02 -3.56
N ASP A 187 -3.35 7.08 -2.30
CA ASP A 187 -2.95 8.32 -1.63
C ASP A 187 -1.65 8.86 -2.21
N LYS A 188 -1.46 10.19 -2.21
CA LYS A 188 -0.25 10.88 -2.71
C LYS A 188 1.08 10.27 -2.25
N ASP A 189 1.15 9.76 -1.02
CA ASP A 189 2.39 9.23 -0.44
C ASP A 189 2.61 7.73 -0.72
N CYS A 190 1.74 7.10 -1.53
CA CYS A 190 1.84 5.68 -1.83
C CYS A 190 3.01 5.36 -2.77
N GLU A 191 3.79 4.32 -2.46
CA GLU A 191 4.93 3.90 -3.27
C GLU A 191 4.54 3.49 -4.70
N TYR A 192 3.37 2.87 -4.88
CA TYR A 192 2.86 2.39 -6.16
C TYR A 192 2.55 3.51 -7.15
N ILE A 193 2.37 4.76 -6.70
CA ILE A 193 2.21 5.92 -7.59
C ILE A 193 3.42 6.10 -8.51
N LYS A 194 4.61 5.69 -8.06
CA LYS A 194 5.84 5.76 -8.86
C LYS A 194 5.83 4.79 -10.03
N GLU A 195 5.08 3.69 -9.91
CA GLU A 195 4.98 2.63 -10.92
C GLU A 195 3.94 2.94 -12.00
N ILE A 196 2.95 3.79 -11.71
CA ILE A 196 1.96 4.24 -12.71
C ILE A 196 2.67 5.02 -13.82
N ALA A 197 2.48 4.60 -15.07
CA ALA A 197 3.06 5.25 -16.24
C ALA A 197 2.63 6.74 -16.33
N PRO A 198 3.53 7.68 -16.66
CA PRO A 198 3.18 9.10 -16.79
C PRO A 198 2.03 9.38 -17.76
N GLU A 199 1.95 8.63 -18.84
CA GLU A 199 0.99 8.80 -19.94
C GLU A 199 -0.44 8.48 -19.46
N SER A 200 -0.58 7.44 -18.63
CA SER A 200 -1.84 6.99 -18.05
C SER A 200 -2.14 7.63 -16.68
N PHE A 201 -1.29 8.54 -16.18
CA PHE A 201 -1.43 9.07 -14.82
C PHE A 201 -2.62 10.02 -14.68
N MET A 202 -3.52 9.70 -13.76
CA MET A 202 -4.73 10.46 -13.45
C MET A 202 -4.79 10.84 -11.98
N ALA A 203 -5.52 11.92 -11.69
CA ALA A 203 -5.75 12.38 -10.33
C ALA A 203 -7.15 12.99 -10.20
N SER A 204 -7.75 12.87 -9.02
CA SER A 204 -9.06 13.43 -8.69
C SER A 204 -9.10 14.00 -7.27
N ASP A 205 -9.97 14.98 -7.05
CA ASP A 205 -10.30 15.58 -5.75
C ASP A 205 -11.37 14.78 -5.00
N HIS A 206 -12.22 14.05 -5.74
CA HIS A 206 -13.22 13.12 -5.23
C HIS A 206 -12.83 11.66 -5.45
N MET A 207 -13.41 10.77 -4.65
CA MET A 207 -13.15 9.33 -4.77
C MET A 207 -13.58 8.88 -6.17
N PRO A 208 -12.67 8.24 -6.95
CA PRO A 208 -13.00 7.83 -8.31
C PRO A 208 -14.01 6.67 -8.30
N GLU A 209 -15.07 6.81 -9.09
CA GLU A 209 -16.10 5.78 -9.25
C GLU A 209 -15.55 4.53 -9.94
N GLY A 210 -15.98 3.36 -9.50
CA GLY A 210 -15.59 2.07 -10.09
C GLY A 210 -14.18 1.57 -9.74
N LEU A 211 -13.35 2.40 -9.08
CA LEU A 211 -12.00 2.01 -8.63
C LEU A 211 -12.00 1.58 -7.16
N LYS A 212 -11.09 0.67 -6.82
CA LYS A 212 -10.90 0.17 -5.45
C LYS A 212 -9.81 0.96 -4.74
N PRO A 213 -9.94 1.21 -3.43
CA PRO A 213 -8.89 1.86 -2.67
C PRO A 213 -7.70 0.90 -2.47
N CYS A 214 -6.48 1.40 -2.67
CA CYS A 214 -5.27 0.61 -2.47
C CYS A 214 -5.18 0.12 -1.01
N LYS A 215 -4.94 -1.18 -0.82
CA LYS A 215 -4.90 -1.83 0.51
C LYS A 215 -3.89 -1.21 1.47
N LYS A 216 -2.78 -0.66 0.96
CA LYS A 216 -1.72 -0.05 1.77
C LYS A 216 -2.06 1.36 2.26
N CYS A 217 -2.85 2.13 1.52
CA CYS A 217 -3.12 3.53 1.86
C CYS A 217 -4.59 3.84 2.17
N LYS A 218 -5.53 2.91 1.94
CA LYS A 218 -6.97 3.10 2.17
C LYS A 218 -7.31 3.68 3.53
N ARG A 219 -6.76 3.12 4.60
CA ARG A 219 -7.00 3.59 5.98
C ARG A 219 -6.59 5.05 6.15
N ARG A 220 -5.40 5.40 5.68
CA ARG A 220 -4.88 6.79 5.76
C ARG A 220 -5.71 7.75 4.91
N MET A 221 -6.18 7.33 3.73
CA MET A 221 -7.08 8.16 2.90
C MET A 221 -8.39 8.45 3.63
N PHE A 222 -9.01 7.42 4.20
CA PHE A 222 -10.27 7.55 4.93
C PHE A 222 -10.10 8.46 6.15
N LEU A 223 -9.00 8.29 6.91
CA LEU A 223 -8.69 9.16 8.04
C LEU A 223 -8.40 10.60 7.63
N ARG A 224 -7.78 10.84 6.47
CA ARG A 224 -7.53 12.19 5.95
C ARG A 224 -8.84 12.92 5.68
N GLU A 225 -9.82 12.23 5.10
CA GLU A 225 -11.14 12.78 4.89
C GLU A 225 -11.87 12.99 6.22
N ALA A 226 -11.82 12.01 7.12
CA ALA A 226 -12.51 12.06 8.42
C ALA A 226 -11.94 13.13 9.36
N CYS A 227 -10.62 13.37 9.34
CA CYS A 227 -9.95 14.31 10.23
C CYS A 227 -9.83 15.72 9.62
N SER A 228 -10.29 15.96 8.39
CA SER A 228 -10.19 17.29 7.78
C SER A 228 -10.95 18.35 8.58
N PRO A 229 -10.36 19.53 8.89
CA PRO A 229 -9.05 20.03 8.44
C PRO A 229 -7.85 19.67 9.36
N TYR A 230 -8.08 18.98 10.47
CA TYR A 230 -7.09 18.60 11.48
C TYR A 230 -6.27 17.35 11.13
N VAL A 231 -5.73 17.27 9.91
CA VAL A 231 -4.98 16.08 9.41
C VAL A 231 -3.76 15.68 10.26
N LYS A 232 -3.23 16.60 11.08
CA LYS A 232 -2.13 16.29 12.03
C LYS A 232 -2.58 15.36 13.17
N GLN A 233 -3.89 15.25 13.42
CA GLN A 233 -4.44 14.40 14.47
C GLN A 233 -4.68 12.95 14.02
N ILE A 234 -4.45 12.63 12.74
CA ILE A 234 -4.64 11.28 12.18
C ILE A 234 -4.01 10.19 13.06
N PRO A 235 -2.75 10.28 13.53
CA PRO A 235 -2.17 9.21 14.35
C PRO A 235 -2.93 8.94 15.65
N TYR A 236 -3.41 9.99 16.31
CA TYR A 236 -4.15 9.87 17.58
C TYR A 236 -5.57 9.33 17.36
N VAL A 237 -6.27 9.85 16.34
CA VAL A 237 -7.58 9.33 15.95
C VAL A 237 -7.47 7.86 15.56
N ASP A 238 -6.47 7.52 14.74
CA ASP A 238 -6.25 6.15 14.28
C ASP A 238 -5.98 5.19 15.43
N GLN A 239 -5.17 5.63 16.41
CA GLN A 239 -4.90 4.85 17.61
C GLN A 239 -6.19 4.53 18.38
N LEU A 240 -7.06 5.52 18.61
CA LEU A 240 -8.32 5.32 19.33
C LEU A 240 -9.29 4.42 18.55
N LEU A 241 -9.43 4.65 17.24
CA LEU A 241 -10.28 3.84 16.37
C LEU A 241 -9.79 2.38 16.31
N SER A 242 -8.48 2.17 16.16
CA SER A 242 -7.86 0.84 16.15
C SER A 242 -8.03 0.13 17.49
N ARG A 243 -7.79 0.84 18.62
CA ARG A 243 -8.03 0.33 19.97
C ARG A 243 -9.48 -0.07 20.19
N GLY A 244 -10.43 0.68 19.61
CA GLY A 244 -11.85 0.37 19.64
C GLY A 244 -12.32 -0.67 18.61
N GLY A 245 -11.40 -1.29 17.85
CA GLY A 245 -11.70 -2.36 16.89
C GLY A 245 -12.33 -1.90 15.57
N ILE A 246 -12.10 -0.64 15.17
CA ILE A 246 -12.63 -0.10 13.91
C ILE A 246 -11.72 -0.46 12.74
N MET A 247 -12.19 -1.42 11.95
CA MET A 247 -11.57 -1.86 10.70
C MET A 247 -11.80 -0.86 9.56
N ASP A 248 -11.01 -1.00 8.49
CA ASP A 248 -11.09 -0.11 7.33
C ASP A 248 -12.46 -0.13 6.65
N LEU A 249 -13.13 -1.27 6.58
CA LEU A 249 -14.49 -1.39 6.02
C LEU A 249 -15.50 -0.56 6.83
N HIS A 250 -15.39 -0.57 8.16
CA HIS A 250 -16.25 0.24 9.01
C HIS A 250 -15.97 1.73 8.81
N LEU A 251 -14.67 2.08 8.71
CA LEU A 251 -14.25 3.46 8.54
C LEU A 251 -14.68 4.03 7.19
N GLU A 252 -14.61 3.24 6.11
CA GLU A 252 -15.11 3.60 4.79
C GLU A 252 -16.58 4.03 4.86
N ARG A 253 -17.44 3.17 5.41
CA ARG A 253 -18.85 3.45 5.60
C ARG A 253 -19.07 4.71 6.46
N PHE A 254 -18.46 4.75 7.64
CA PHE A 254 -18.65 5.85 8.58
C PHE A 254 -18.24 7.21 8.00
N VAL A 255 -17.20 7.25 7.15
CA VAL A 255 -16.66 8.51 6.64
C VAL A 255 -17.35 8.93 5.34
N TYR A 256 -17.60 8.01 4.41
CA TYR A 256 -18.09 8.34 3.08
C TYR A 256 -19.59 8.17 2.90
N GLU A 257 -20.19 7.17 3.56
CA GLU A 257 -21.65 6.98 3.51
C GLU A 257 -22.34 7.83 4.58
N GLU A 258 -21.81 7.82 5.81
CA GLU A 258 -22.43 8.49 6.97
C GLU A 258 -21.85 9.89 7.25
N GLY A 259 -20.75 10.26 6.59
CA GLY A 259 -20.16 11.60 6.67
C GLY A 259 -19.53 11.96 8.03
N LEU A 260 -19.19 10.98 8.87
CA LEU A 260 -18.60 11.25 10.18
C LEU A 260 -17.23 11.95 10.06
N LYS A 261 -17.01 12.94 10.92
CA LYS A 261 -15.70 13.56 11.12
C LYS A 261 -15.18 13.30 12.53
N PHE A 262 -13.87 13.10 12.64
CA PHE A 262 -13.19 12.75 13.89
C PHE A 262 -12.14 13.79 14.25
N LYS A 263 -12.01 14.05 15.55
CA LYS A 263 -10.89 14.80 16.12
C LYS A 263 -10.64 14.35 17.56
N VAL A 264 -9.48 14.73 18.08
CA VAL A 264 -9.10 14.50 19.49
C VAL A 264 -8.90 15.88 20.13
N ASP A 265 -9.81 16.25 21.03
CA ASP A 265 -9.71 17.49 21.79
C ASP A 265 -8.94 17.29 23.12
N HIS A 266 -9.07 16.10 23.73
CA HIS A 266 -8.38 15.70 24.95
C HIS A 266 -7.78 14.30 24.80
N ALA A 267 -6.71 14.01 25.55
CA ALA A 267 -6.13 12.68 25.59
C ALA A 267 -7.21 11.64 25.95
N ASP A 268 -7.29 10.54 25.20
CA ASP A 268 -8.27 9.47 25.36
C ASP A 268 -9.76 9.89 25.19
N GLU A 269 -10.04 11.00 24.53
CA GLU A 269 -11.39 11.41 24.11
C GLU A 269 -11.48 11.52 22.59
N LEU A 270 -12.43 10.80 21.99
CA LEU A 270 -12.72 10.89 20.56
C LEU A 270 -13.95 11.77 20.36
N THR A 271 -13.75 12.95 19.78
CA THR A 271 -14.86 13.81 19.36
C THR A 271 -15.32 13.40 17.97
N VAL A 272 -16.63 13.15 17.84
CA VAL A 272 -17.28 12.70 16.61
C VAL A 272 -18.30 13.75 16.18
N LYS A 273 -18.11 14.34 15.01
CA LYS A 273 -19.14 15.20 14.39
C LYS A 273 -19.97 14.33 13.47
N GLY A 274 -21.24 14.15 13.83
CA GLY A 274 -22.25 13.51 12.99
C GLY A 274 -22.93 14.51 12.06
N ARG A 275 -24.07 14.11 11.49
CA ARG A 275 -24.83 14.92 10.54
C ARG A 275 -25.35 16.23 11.14
N GLU A 276 -25.90 16.15 12.35
CA GLU A 276 -26.54 17.30 13.01
C GLU A 276 -25.78 17.76 14.26
N ASP A 277 -25.12 16.82 14.95
CA ASP A 277 -24.65 16.99 16.32
C ASP A 277 -23.20 16.58 16.52
N THR A 278 -22.64 17.04 17.63
CA THR A 278 -21.29 16.69 18.06
C THR A 278 -21.34 15.81 19.29
N TRP A 279 -20.52 14.78 19.30
CA TRP A 279 -20.48 13.75 20.32
C TRP A 279 -19.06 13.60 20.87
N ILE A 280 -18.93 13.14 22.10
CA ILE A 280 -17.65 12.74 22.66
C ILE A 280 -17.74 11.31 23.17
N ILE A 281 -16.79 10.48 22.76
CA ILE A 281 -16.60 9.14 23.28
C ILE A 281 -15.42 9.17 24.24
N LYS A 282 -15.67 8.80 25.49
CA LYS A 282 -14.68 8.83 26.59
C LYS A 282 -14.45 7.44 27.13
N GLY A 283 -13.37 7.25 27.90
CA GLY A 283 -13.10 6.02 28.66
C GLY A 283 -12.27 4.98 27.91
N PHE A 284 -11.48 5.43 26.93
CA PHE A 284 -10.56 4.55 26.19
C PHE A 284 -9.49 3.96 27.11
N ASP A 285 -8.97 4.74 28.07
CA ASP A 285 -7.99 4.34 29.09
C ASP A 285 -8.41 3.07 29.85
N LYS A 286 -9.66 3.02 30.30
CA LYS A 286 -10.25 1.93 31.12
C LYS A 286 -10.94 0.85 30.29
N ASN A 287 -10.93 0.97 28.96
CA ASN A 287 -11.71 0.14 28.05
C ASN A 287 -13.20 0.06 28.42
N TYR A 288 -13.73 1.15 28.98
CA TYR A 288 -15.12 1.27 29.41
C TYR A 288 -15.71 2.55 28.81
N LEU A 289 -16.18 2.42 27.57
CA LEU A 289 -16.58 3.58 26.78
C LEU A 289 -17.90 4.16 27.26
N SER A 290 -18.03 5.49 27.14
CA SER A 290 -19.29 6.22 27.37
C SER A 290 -19.50 7.23 26.24
N LEU A 291 -20.78 7.44 25.88
CA LEU A 291 -21.17 8.38 24.84
C LEU A 291 -21.78 9.64 25.46
N TRP A 292 -21.28 10.78 25.02
CA TRP A 292 -21.70 12.10 25.46
C TRP A 292 -22.23 12.89 24.26
N HIS A 293 -23.38 13.54 24.43
CA HIS A 293 -24.07 14.32 23.41
C HIS A 293 -24.00 15.81 23.74
N ASN A 294 -23.84 16.66 22.74
CA ASN A 294 -23.83 18.11 22.92
C ASN A 294 -25.16 18.61 23.51
N ASN A 295 -25.08 19.57 24.41
CA ASN A 295 -26.27 20.17 24.99
C ASN A 295 -27.01 21.05 23.98
N TYR A 296 -28.33 21.15 24.12
CA TYR A 296 -29.15 22.03 23.31
C TYR A 296 -30.34 22.58 24.11
N VAL A 297 -30.90 23.69 23.64
CA VAL A 297 -32.14 24.27 24.17
C VAL A 297 -33.16 24.33 23.05
N LYS A 298 -34.39 23.85 23.30
CA LYS A 298 -35.50 23.95 22.34
C LYS A 298 -35.98 25.40 22.26
N THR A 299 -35.99 25.97 21.07
CA THR A 299 -36.48 27.34 20.81
C THR A 299 -37.90 27.33 20.22
N ALA A 300 -38.27 26.21 19.59
CA ALA A 300 -39.62 25.91 19.09
C ALA A 300 -39.81 24.37 19.09
N PRO A 301 -41.00 23.83 18.81
CA PRO A 301 -41.26 22.38 18.87
C PRO A 301 -40.29 21.50 18.06
N ARG A 302 -39.76 22.01 16.94
CA ARG A 302 -38.80 21.31 16.07
C ARG A 302 -37.48 22.06 15.89
N GLU A 303 -37.25 23.11 16.68
CA GLU A 303 -36.05 23.93 16.57
C GLU A 303 -35.25 23.89 17.86
N ARG A 304 -33.93 23.89 17.71
CA ARG A 304 -33.00 23.90 18.83
C ARG A 304 -31.78 24.75 18.52
N TYR A 305 -31.20 25.28 19.58
CA TYR A 305 -29.89 25.91 19.55
C TYR A 305 -28.91 25.10 20.40
N ILE A 306 -27.72 24.80 19.84
CA ILE A 306 -26.68 24.02 20.52
C ILE A 306 -25.95 24.90 21.53
N THR A 307 -25.86 24.43 22.77
CA THR A 307 -25.20 25.12 23.88
C THR A 307 -23.87 24.47 24.24
N GLN A 308 -23.13 25.11 25.16
CA GLN A 308 -21.86 24.58 25.63
C GLN A 308 -22.03 23.35 26.52
N GLY A 309 -21.05 22.46 26.44
CA GLY A 309 -20.98 21.25 27.25
C GLY A 309 -21.70 20.04 26.63
N PHE A 310 -21.58 18.92 27.34
CA PHE A 310 -22.09 17.63 26.90
C PHE A 310 -22.75 16.89 28.08
N HIS A 311 -23.75 16.08 27.80
CA HIS A 311 -24.40 15.21 28.78
C HIS A 311 -24.26 13.73 28.40
N ASN A 312 -24.16 12.86 29.40
CA ASN A 312 -23.97 11.42 29.20
C ASN A 312 -25.30 10.77 28.75
N GLN A 313 -25.25 10.03 27.65
CA GLN A 313 -26.40 9.32 27.06
C GLN A 313 -26.69 7.96 27.72
N LYS A 314 -26.05 7.67 28.86
CA LYS A 314 -26.14 6.41 29.62
C LYS A 314 -25.78 5.16 28.81
N MET A 315 -25.03 5.33 27.71
CA MET A 315 -24.50 4.25 26.87
C MET A 315 -23.13 3.76 27.35
N ASN A 316 -23.05 3.34 28.61
CA ASN A 316 -21.79 2.93 29.23
C ASN A 316 -21.42 1.47 28.89
N GLY A 317 -20.13 1.20 28.70
CA GLY A 317 -19.58 -0.15 28.46
C GLY A 317 -19.87 -0.73 27.07
N LYS A 318 -20.38 0.07 26.12
CA LYS A 318 -20.65 -0.38 24.75
C LYS A 318 -19.37 -0.38 23.90
N LYS A 319 -19.32 -1.24 22.87
CA LYS A 319 -18.22 -1.24 21.89
C LYS A 319 -18.24 0.05 21.06
N LEU A 320 -17.06 0.53 20.64
CA LEU A 320 -16.94 1.75 19.85
C LEU A 320 -17.81 1.73 18.59
N TYR A 321 -17.82 0.61 17.86
CA TYR A 321 -18.67 0.42 16.69
C TYR A 321 -20.14 0.71 16.98
N SER A 322 -20.69 0.18 18.08
CA SER A 322 -22.10 0.39 18.47
C SER A 322 -22.38 1.85 18.85
N LEU A 323 -21.40 2.55 19.41
CA LEU A 323 -21.53 3.98 19.71
C LEU A 323 -21.55 4.81 18.43
N LEU A 324 -20.68 4.50 17.46
CA LEU A 324 -20.65 5.18 16.16
C LEU A 324 -21.92 4.91 15.34
N GLU A 325 -22.43 3.67 15.33
CA GLU A 325 -23.74 3.33 14.75
C GLU A 325 -24.88 4.17 15.34
N TYR A 326 -24.88 4.33 16.66
CA TYR A 326 -25.87 5.18 17.32
C TYR A 326 -25.77 6.64 16.85
N VAL A 327 -24.54 7.16 16.74
CA VAL A 327 -24.29 8.52 16.21
C VAL A 327 -24.81 8.67 14.78
N CYS A 328 -24.57 7.69 13.91
CA CYS A 328 -25.09 7.69 12.52
C CYS A 328 -26.62 7.65 12.47
N GLY A 329 -27.24 6.81 13.31
CA GLY A 329 -28.69 6.62 13.33
C GLY A 329 -29.49 7.77 13.97
N TYR A 330 -28.82 8.65 14.73
CA TYR A 330 -29.44 9.74 15.46
C TYR A 330 -29.91 10.88 14.54
N THR A 331 -31.14 11.34 14.77
CA THR A 331 -31.63 12.63 14.27
C THR A 331 -32.46 13.30 15.36
N PHE A 332 -32.51 14.64 15.35
CA PHE A 332 -33.31 15.37 16.32
C PHE A 332 -34.79 14.99 16.25
N ASP A 333 -35.33 14.81 15.05
CA ASP A 333 -36.73 14.40 14.86
C ASP A 333 -37.03 13.02 15.46
N LYS A 334 -36.13 12.04 15.31
CA LYS A 334 -36.29 10.72 15.94
C LYS A 334 -36.26 10.84 17.46
N HIS A 335 -35.43 11.73 17.99
CA HIS A 335 -35.35 12.01 19.42
C HIS A 335 -36.65 12.63 19.94
N LEU A 336 -37.17 13.67 19.29
CA LEU A 336 -38.45 14.29 19.62
C LEU A 336 -39.60 13.27 19.60
N ALA A 337 -39.68 12.45 18.54
CA ALA A 337 -40.71 11.41 18.45
C ALA A 337 -40.60 10.36 19.57
N ALA A 338 -39.40 10.10 20.09
CA ALA A 338 -39.21 9.21 21.23
C ALA A 338 -39.64 9.86 22.55
N GLU A 339 -39.37 11.16 22.73
CA GLU A 339 -39.85 11.93 23.87
C GLU A 339 -41.38 11.99 23.90
N ASP A 340 -42.02 12.30 22.76
CA ASP A 340 -43.48 12.35 22.64
C ASP A 340 -44.13 11.01 23.02
N ARG A 341 -43.58 9.89 22.52
CA ARG A 341 -44.05 8.54 22.89
C ARG A 341 -43.87 8.26 24.39
N ALA A 342 -42.77 8.69 24.99
CA ALA A 342 -42.52 8.51 26.42
C ALA A 342 -43.41 9.39 27.30
N GLU A 343 -43.80 10.58 26.82
CA GLU A 343 -44.79 11.42 27.49
C GLU A 343 -46.20 10.84 27.38
N GLN A 344 -46.60 10.38 26.20
CA GLN A 344 -47.88 9.69 25.99
C GLN A 344 -48.01 8.46 26.89
N ALA A 345 -46.98 7.60 26.95
CA ALA A 345 -46.97 6.43 27.82
C ALA A 345 -47.11 6.82 29.31
N ARG A 346 -46.43 7.88 29.77
CA ARG A 346 -46.56 8.38 31.15
C ARG A 346 -47.97 8.91 31.44
N LEU A 347 -48.58 9.61 30.50
CA LEU A 347 -49.96 10.09 30.65
C LEU A 347 -50.97 8.94 30.68
N GLU A 348 -50.73 7.88 29.90
CA GLU A 348 -51.53 6.65 29.92
C GLU A 348 -51.40 5.91 31.26
N GLU A 349 -50.18 5.79 31.80
CA GLU A 349 -49.95 5.20 33.13
C GLU A 349 -50.66 5.98 34.25
N ILE A 350 -50.58 7.32 34.22
CA ILE A 350 -51.29 8.17 35.20
C ILE A 350 -52.80 7.97 35.11
N LYS A 351 -53.36 7.97 33.89
CA LYS A 351 -54.80 7.73 33.69
C LYS A 351 -55.22 6.35 34.17
N ALA A 352 -54.43 5.32 33.88
CA ALA A 352 -54.71 3.96 34.34
C ALA A 352 -54.69 3.86 35.87
N GLU A 353 -53.77 4.57 36.53
CA GLU A 353 -53.70 4.65 37.99
C GLU A 353 -54.89 5.40 38.60
N GLU A 354 -55.28 6.54 38.03
CA GLU A 354 -56.47 7.29 38.46
C GLU A 354 -57.76 6.45 38.32
N GLU A 355 -57.90 5.73 37.20
CA GLU A 355 -59.01 4.80 37.02
C GLU A 355 -59.00 3.67 38.05
N ARG A 356 -57.83 3.12 38.39
CA ARG A 356 -57.68 2.10 39.42
C ARG A 356 -58.16 2.63 40.77
N ILE A 357 -57.66 3.79 41.20
CA ILE A 357 -58.04 4.45 42.45
C ILE A 357 -59.55 4.73 42.50
N LYS A 358 -60.15 5.18 41.38
CA LYS A 358 -61.60 5.43 41.29
C LYS A 358 -62.41 4.15 41.44
N ARG A 359 -61.98 3.04 40.83
CA ARG A 359 -62.63 1.72 40.97
C ARG A 359 -62.56 1.21 42.40
N GLU A 360 -61.39 1.29 43.04
CA GLU A 360 -61.20 0.90 44.44
C GLU A 360 -62.04 1.74 45.41
N SER A 361 -62.05 3.06 45.22
CA SER A 361 -62.87 3.98 46.03
C SER A 361 -64.37 3.69 45.88
N SER A 362 -64.83 3.38 44.67
CA SER A 362 -66.21 2.97 44.42
C SER A 362 -66.55 1.65 45.11
N LEU A 363 -65.63 0.68 45.09
CA LEU A 363 -65.79 -0.61 45.77
C LEU A 363 -65.90 -0.43 47.29
N ILE A 364 -65.01 0.38 47.89
CA ILE A 364 -65.03 0.71 49.32
C ILE A 364 -66.37 1.37 49.69
N TYR A 365 -66.85 2.31 48.87
CA TYR A 365 -68.14 2.95 49.10
C TYR A 365 -69.29 1.94 49.08
N ARG A 366 -69.32 1.04 48.09
CA ARG A 366 -70.33 -0.02 47.98
C ARG A 366 -70.30 -0.97 49.18
N ILE A 367 -69.11 -1.35 49.63
CA ILE A 367 -68.91 -2.20 50.83
C ILE A 367 -69.42 -1.47 52.09
N LYS A 368 -69.06 -0.20 52.29
CA LYS A 368 -69.57 0.61 53.42
C LYS A 368 -71.08 0.75 53.40
N ALA A 369 -71.68 1.00 52.23
CA ALA A 369 -73.12 1.10 52.08
C ALA A 369 -73.84 -0.22 52.39
N PHE A 370 -73.25 -1.35 51.97
CA PHE A 370 -73.75 -2.69 52.30
C PHE A 370 -73.73 -2.95 53.82
N TRP A 371 -72.60 -2.71 54.48
CA TRP A 371 -72.48 -2.86 55.94
C TRP A 371 -73.43 -1.94 56.70
N LYS A 372 -73.61 -0.69 56.25
CA LYS A 372 -74.57 0.24 56.86
C LYS A 372 -76.01 -0.27 56.76
N ARG A 373 -76.41 -0.84 55.61
CA ARG A 373 -77.73 -1.48 55.45
C ARG A 373 -77.87 -2.73 56.31
N LEU A 374 -76.83 -3.55 56.39
CA LEU A 374 -76.82 -4.76 57.21
C LEU A 374 -76.95 -4.41 58.71
N LEU A 375 -76.22 -3.40 59.18
CA LEU A 375 -76.30 -2.93 60.56
C LEU A 375 -77.70 -2.40 60.91
N MET A 376 -78.35 -1.64 60.00
CA MET A 376 -79.74 -1.20 60.20
C MET A 376 -80.76 -2.35 60.24
N LEU A 377 -80.46 -3.50 59.62
CA LEU A 377 -81.32 -4.69 59.69
C LEU A 377 -81.12 -5.48 60.99
N ILE A 378 -79.93 -5.40 61.61
CA ILE A 378 -79.57 -6.16 62.81
C ILE A 378 -79.87 -5.36 64.09
N PHE A 379 -79.78 -4.03 64.06
CA PHE A 379 -80.07 -3.14 65.20
C PHE A 379 -81.04 -2.03 64.79
N PRO A 380 -82.37 -2.21 64.99
CA PRO A 380 -83.38 -1.25 64.53
C PRO A 380 -83.60 -0.01 65.41
N GLU A 381 -82.89 0.17 66.53
CA GLU A 381 -83.06 1.30 67.45
C GLU A 381 -81.74 2.01 67.78
#